data_AF-A0A7W1DQA9-F1
#
_entry.id   AF-A0A7W1DQA9-F1
#
_cell.length_a   1.000
_cell.length_b   1.000
_cell.length_c   1.000
_cell.angle_alpha   90.00
_cell.angle_beta   90.00
_cell.angle_gamma   90.00
#
_symmetry.space_group_name_H-M   'P 1'
#
loop_
_entity.id
_entity.type
_entity.pdbx_description
1 polymer ?
#
loop_
_entity_poly.entity_id
_entity_poly.type
_entity_poly.pdbx_seq_one_letter_code
_entity_poly.pdbx_strand_id
1 'polypeptide(L)'
;MGDAGEGLVDAEARIQERMEELEAERRNRGGAAPKMDPEKAREIESLKLARLNFTKQAEAATHPVRKQQIQLSIDEIDKRLKALS
;
A
#
# COMPACT_ATOMS: atom_id res chain seq x y z
N MET A 1 -19.32 54.12 -18.70
CA MET A 1 -17.93 53.65 -18.70
C MET A 1 -17.77 52.82 -17.43
N GLY A 2 -18.08 51.53 -17.54
CA GLY A 2 -17.96 50.55 -16.47
C GLY A 2 -17.02 49.47 -16.97
N ASP A 3 -16.04 49.20 -16.14
CA ASP A 3 -14.76 48.55 -16.37
C ASP A 3 -14.85 47.17 -17.07
N ALA A 4 -14.21 47.05 -18.23
CA ALA A 4 -14.02 45.76 -18.91
C ALA A 4 -12.80 44.99 -18.38
N GLY A 5 -12.07 45.56 -17.40
CA GLY A 5 -10.87 44.99 -16.79
C GLY A 5 -11.13 44.22 -15.50
N GLU A 6 -12.16 44.54 -14.70
CA GLU A 6 -12.45 43.85 -13.43
C GLU A 6 -12.70 42.34 -13.61
N GLY A 7 -13.39 41.93 -14.68
CA GLY A 7 -13.68 40.52 -14.94
C GLY A 7 -12.49 39.68 -15.43
N LEU A 8 -11.45 40.31 -15.99
CA LEU A 8 -10.23 39.62 -16.44
C LEU A 8 -9.28 39.38 -15.28
N VAL A 9 -9.18 40.36 -14.36
CA VAL A 9 -8.41 40.23 -13.12
C VAL A 9 -8.96 39.10 -12.25
N ASP A 10 -10.28 38.94 -12.18
CA ASP A 10 -10.94 37.83 -11.47
C ASP A 10 -10.73 36.46 -12.15
N ALA A 11 -10.60 36.43 -13.48
CA ALA A 11 -10.38 35.20 -14.23
C ALA A 11 -8.93 34.69 -14.05
N GLU A 12 -7.95 35.59 -14.10
CA GLU A 12 -6.53 35.27 -13.87
C GLU A 12 -6.30 34.84 -12.43
N ALA A 13 -6.88 35.55 -11.45
CA ALA A 13 -6.82 35.17 -10.04
C ALA A 13 -7.40 33.76 -9.80
N ARG A 14 -8.55 33.46 -10.40
CA ARG A 14 -9.19 32.14 -10.29
C ARG A 14 -8.38 31.03 -10.96
N ILE A 15 -7.70 31.32 -12.07
CA ILE A 15 -6.79 30.36 -12.72
C ILE A 15 -5.59 30.07 -11.81
N GLN A 16 -5.05 31.11 -11.18
CA GLN A 16 -3.90 30.98 -10.30
C GLN A 16 -4.23 30.19 -9.03
N GLU A 17 -5.38 30.47 -8.40
CA GLU A 17 -5.90 29.66 -7.28
C GLU A 17 -6.10 28.20 -7.67
N ARG A 18 -6.65 27.94 -8.86
CA ARG A 18 -6.80 26.56 -9.38
C ARG A 18 -5.47 25.86 -9.61
N MET A 19 -4.46 26.58 -10.09
CA MET A 19 -3.12 26.03 -10.27
C MET A 19 -2.47 25.70 -8.92
N GLU A 20 -2.62 26.59 -7.93
CA GLU A 20 -2.14 26.37 -6.57
C GLU A 20 -2.85 25.19 -5.88
N GLU A 21 -4.17 25.05 -6.05
CA GLU A 21 -4.93 23.87 -5.60
C GLU A 21 -4.41 22.58 -6.24
N LEU A 22 -4.21 22.57 -7.56
CA LEU A 22 -3.69 21.40 -8.27
C LEU A 22 -2.24 21.06 -7.87
N GLU A 23 -1.41 22.05 -7.59
CA GLU A 23 -0.06 21.84 -7.08
C GLU A 23 -0.06 21.34 -5.64
N ALA A 24 -0.94 21.85 -4.78
CA ALA A 24 -1.12 21.37 -3.42
C ALA A 24 -1.62 19.91 -3.43
N GLU A 25 -2.57 19.58 -4.30
CA GLU A 25 -3.01 18.20 -4.53
C GLU A 25 -1.87 17.31 -5.03
N ARG A 26 -1.05 17.78 -5.98
CA ARG A 26 0.12 17.03 -6.47
C ARG A 26 1.15 16.80 -5.37
N ARG A 27 1.43 17.79 -4.52
CA ARG A 27 2.33 17.66 -3.35
C ARG A 27 1.77 16.69 -2.31
N ASN A 28 0.47 16.75 -2.04
CA ASN A 28 -0.20 15.83 -1.11
C ASN A 28 -0.23 14.39 -1.63
N ARG A 29 -0.40 14.20 -2.96
CA ARG A 29 -0.33 12.86 -3.59
C ARG A 29 1.10 12.33 -3.69
N GLY A 30 2.09 13.20 -3.89
CA GLY A 30 3.51 12.84 -3.98
C GLY A 30 4.17 12.48 -2.64
N GLY A 31 3.57 12.87 -1.51
CA GLY A 31 4.14 12.72 -0.17
C GLY A 31 3.63 11.53 0.66
N ALA A 32 2.67 10.75 0.16
CA ALA A 32 1.91 9.78 0.98
C ALA A 32 2.01 8.31 0.52
N ALA A 33 3.03 7.94 -0.26
CA ALA A 33 3.39 6.52 -0.38
C ALA A 33 4.03 6.06 0.94
N PRO A 34 3.70 4.87 1.48
CA PRO A 34 4.23 4.43 2.76
C PRO A 34 5.76 4.39 2.73
N LYS A 35 6.39 4.83 3.82
CA LYS A 35 7.84 4.79 4.10
C LYS A 35 8.47 3.38 4.07
N MET A 36 7.71 2.36 3.66
CA MET A 36 8.17 0.98 3.64
C MET A 36 8.82 0.70 2.29
N ASP A 37 10.02 0.13 2.34
CA ASP A 37 10.72 -0.39 1.18
C ASP A 37 9.77 -1.32 0.38
N PRO A 38 9.55 -1.06 -0.92
CA PRO A 38 8.63 -1.85 -1.74
C PRO A 38 8.99 -3.34 -1.78
N GLU A 39 10.27 -3.70 -1.68
CA GLU A 39 10.68 -5.11 -1.64
C GLU A 39 10.31 -5.75 -0.30
N LYS A 40 10.42 -5.02 0.82
CA LYS A 40 9.90 -5.50 2.11
C LYS A 40 8.39 -5.68 2.10
N ALA A 41 7.66 -4.77 1.46
CA ALA A 41 6.22 -4.89 1.29
C ALA A 41 5.85 -6.17 0.52
N ARG A 42 6.53 -6.41 -0.60
CA ARG A 42 6.36 -7.62 -1.42
C ARG A 42 6.71 -8.89 -0.65
N GLU A 43 7.77 -8.87 0.15
CA GLU A 43 8.18 -10.01 0.97
C GLU A 43 7.11 -10.38 2.00
N ILE A 44 6.58 -9.38 2.73
CA ILE A 44 5.51 -9.57 3.71
C ILE A 44 4.25 -10.16 3.05
N GLU A 45 3.84 -9.62 1.90
CA GLU A 45 2.67 -10.15 1.17
C GLU A 45 2.89 -11.58 0.68
N SER A 46 4.08 -11.89 0.16
CA SER A 46 4.45 -13.24 -0.28
C SER A 46 4.40 -14.24 0.88
N LEU A 47 4.92 -13.85 2.06
CA LEU A 47 4.87 -14.68 3.25
C LEU A 47 3.43 -14.90 3.76
N LYS A 48 2.57 -13.86 3.73
CA LYS A 48 1.14 -14.00 4.07
C LYS A 48 0.43 -14.97 3.13
N LEU A 49 0.70 -14.90 1.83
CA LEU A 49 0.14 -15.83 0.84
C LEU A 49 0.63 -17.27 1.07
N ALA A 50 1.93 -17.44 1.34
CA ALA A 50 2.52 -18.75 1.65
C ALA A 50 1.88 -19.36 2.90
N ARG A 51 1.72 -18.56 3.97
CA ARG A 51 1.05 -18.98 5.21
C ARG A 51 -0.37 -19.48 4.93
N LEU A 52 -1.17 -18.70 4.21
CA LEU A 52 -2.53 -19.07 3.83
C LEU A 52 -2.57 -20.39 3.06
N ASN A 53 -1.65 -20.59 2.11
CA ASN A 53 -1.55 -21.82 1.34
C ASN A 53 -1.22 -23.03 2.24
N PHE A 54 -0.21 -22.92 3.10
CA PHE A 54 0.14 -23.99 4.02
C PHE A 54 -0.96 -24.30 5.03
N THR A 55 -1.70 -23.31 5.52
CA THR A 55 -2.88 -23.55 6.38
C THR A 55 -3.91 -24.41 5.66
N LYS A 56 -4.26 -24.08 4.41
CA LYS A 56 -5.18 -24.91 3.59
C LYS A 56 -4.65 -26.32 3.36
N GLN A 57 -3.34 -26.47 3.14
CA GLN A 57 -2.73 -27.80 3.02
C GLN A 57 -2.79 -28.59 4.34
N ALA A 58 -2.64 -27.93 5.49
CA ALA A 58 -2.73 -28.58 6.80
C ALA A 58 -4.13 -29.12 7.07
N GLU A 59 -5.16 -28.35 6.68
CA GLU A 59 -6.56 -28.74 6.76
C GLU A 59 -6.88 -29.95 5.87
N ALA A 60 -6.32 -29.99 4.65
CA ALA A 60 -6.55 -31.08 3.70
C ALA A 60 -5.68 -32.32 3.95
N ALA A 61 -4.54 -32.18 4.63
CA ALA A 61 -3.63 -33.30 4.88
C ALA A 61 -4.26 -34.34 5.80
N THR A 62 -4.10 -35.62 5.48
CA THR A 62 -4.58 -36.74 6.31
C THR A 62 -3.45 -37.43 7.07
N HIS A 63 -2.24 -37.44 6.50
CA HIS A 63 -1.08 -38.11 7.09
C HIS A 63 -0.45 -37.30 8.25
N PRO A 64 -0.24 -37.89 9.44
CA PRO A 64 0.19 -37.15 10.63
C PRO A 64 1.57 -36.50 10.46
N VAL A 65 2.54 -37.20 9.85
CA VAL A 65 3.87 -36.64 9.59
C VAL A 65 3.79 -35.45 8.62
N ARG A 66 2.88 -35.53 7.63
CA ARG A 66 2.70 -34.44 6.66
C ARG A 66 2.11 -33.21 7.34
N LYS A 67 1.14 -33.38 8.24
CA LYS A 67 0.60 -32.29 9.07
C LYS A 67 1.70 -31.62 9.89
N GLN A 68 2.56 -32.42 10.55
CA GLN A 68 3.67 -31.89 11.33
C GLN A 68 4.66 -31.07 10.48
N GLN A 69 5.04 -31.58 9.30
CA GLN A 69 5.93 -30.85 8.39
C GLN A 69 5.32 -29.52 7.89
N ILE A 70 4.02 -29.52 7.59
CA ILE A 70 3.31 -28.30 7.18
C ILE A 70 3.27 -27.31 8.35
N GLN A 71 3.00 -27.78 9.58
CA GLN A 71 2.98 -26.92 10.76
C GLN A 71 4.34 -26.26 11.01
N LEU A 72 5.44 -27.02 10.91
CA LEU A 72 6.79 -26.45 11.02
C LEU A 72 7.07 -25.37 9.97
N SER A 73 6.54 -25.54 8.76
CA SER A 73 6.64 -24.53 7.69
C SER A 73 5.85 -23.26 8.03
N ILE A 74 4.65 -23.41 8.61
CA ILE A 74 3.83 -22.28 9.08
C ILE A 74 4.56 -21.52 10.20
N ASP A 75 5.11 -22.23 11.19
CA ASP A 75 5.80 -21.63 12.32
C ASP A 75 7.03 -20.82 11.87
N GLU A 76 7.79 -21.32 10.89
CA GLU A 76 8.92 -20.60 10.28
C GLU A 76 8.46 -19.35 9.51
N ILE A 77 7.34 -19.41 8.80
CA ILE A 77 6.76 -18.23 8.13
C ILE A 77 6.32 -17.18 9.16
N ASP A 78 5.67 -17.59 10.24
CA ASP A 78 5.24 -16.69 11.32
C ASP A 78 6.43 -16.00 12.00
N LYS A 79 7.53 -16.74 12.20
CA LYS A 79 8.79 -16.17 12.69
C LYS A 79 9.35 -15.10 11.75
N ARG A 80 9.36 -15.34 10.44
CA ARG A 80 9.85 -14.37 9.44
C ARG A 80 8.95 -13.14 9.34
N LEU A 81 7.63 -13.32 9.34
CA LEU A 81 6.67 -12.22 9.35
C LEU A 81 6.91 -11.31 10.56
N LYS A 82 7.10 -11.88 11.75
CA LYS A 82 7.39 -11.12 12.97
C LYS A 82 8.72 -10.36 12.91
N ALA A 83 9.70 -10.84 12.15
CA ALA A 83 10.98 -10.15 11.98
C ALA A 83 10.90 -8.97 10.99
N LEU A 84 9.90 -8.96 10.11
CA LEU A 84 9.70 -7.94 9.08
C LEU A 84 8.65 -6.88 9.45
N SER A 85 7.77 -7.18 10.41
CA SER A 85 6.73 -6.28 10.96
C SER A 85 7.21 -5.51 12.18
#